data_AF-X0SGP6-F1
#
_entry.id   AF-X0SGP6-F1
#
_cell.length_a   1.000
_cell.length_b   1.000
_cell.length_c   1.000
_cell.angle_alpha   90.00
_cell.angle_beta   90.00
_cell.angle_gamma   90.00
#
_symmetry.space_group_name_H-M   'P 1'
#
loop_
_entity.id
_entity.type
_entity.pdbx_description
1 polymer ?
#
loop_
_entity_poly.entity_id
_entity_poly.type
_entity_poly.pdbx_seq_one_letter_code
_entity_poly.pdbx_strand_id
1 'polypeptide(L)'
;MEKVFISAGKIRGLKALADENGRFKMMAIDQRGSLKRMLAKVLSKEADEVKYQDLAEFKTTITKVLSPYSSATLTDPIYGYPNAIKYFSKGTGLLLCS
;
A
#
# COMPACT_ATOMS: atom_id res chain seq x y z
N MET A 1 30.70 9.97 -11.95
CA MET A 1 29.63 9.21 -11.27
C MET A 1 30.28 8.19 -10.37
N GLU A 2 30.01 8.26 -9.07
CA GLU A 2 30.46 7.25 -8.11
C GLU A 2 29.73 5.93 -8.39
N LYS A 3 30.46 4.80 -8.42
CA LYS A 3 29.84 3.48 -8.63
C LYS A 3 29.11 3.07 -7.36
N VAL A 4 27.78 3.09 -7.40
CA VAL A 4 26.95 2.57 -6.31
C VAL A 4 26.92 1.04 -6.40
N PHE A 5 27.39 0.35 -5.36
CA PHE A 5 27.25 -1.09 -5.25
C PHE A 5 25.86 -1.44 -4.70
N ILE A 6 25.13 -2.30 -5.41
CA ILE A 6 23.83 -2.81 -4.98
C ILE A 6 23.94 -4.34 -4.88
N SER A 7 23.65 -4.89 -3.70
CA SER A 7 23.67 -6.34 -3.50
C SER A 7 22.61 -7.03 -4.37
N ALA A 8 22.85 -8.31 -4.72
CA ALA A 8 21.92 -9.09 -5.53
C ALA A 8 20.50 -9.16 -4.92
N GLY A 9 20.40 -9.24 -3.58
CA GLY A 9 19.12 -9.22 -2.87
C GLY A 9 18.36 -7.90 -3.04
N LYS A 10 19.06 -6.77 -2.96
CA LYS A 10 18.46 -5.44 -3.15
C LYS A 10 18.04 -5.23 -4.62
N ILE A 11 18.83 -5.69 -5.59
CA ILE A 11 18.43 -5.68 -7.01
C ILE A 11 17.16 -6.51 -7.22
N ARG A 12 17.09 -7.72 -6.62
CA ARG A 12 15.90 -8.58 -6.73
C ARG A 12 14.66 -7.90 -6.16
N GLY A 13 14.78 -7.27 -4.99
CA GLY A 13 13.69 -6.52 -4.38
C GLY A 13 13.21 -5.37 -5.26
N LEU A 14 14.14 -4.55 -5.78
CA LEU A 14 13.80 -3.46 -6.70
C LEU A 14 13.10 -3.96 -7.97
N LYS A 15 13.56 -5.06 -8.57
CA LYS A 15 12.91 -5.67 -9.73
C LYS A 15 11.50 -6.16 -9.43
N ALA A 16 11.25 -6.68 -8.23
CA ALA A 16 9.91 -7.12 -7.82
C ALA A 16 8.91 -5.96 -7.62
N LEU A 17 9.40 -4.71 -7.49
CA LEU A 17 8.57 -3.52 -7.32
C LEU A 17 8.32 -2.75 -8.63
N ALA A 18 9.11 -3.05 -9.67
CA ALA A 18 9.04 -2.40 -10.96
C ALA A 18 8.12 -3.17 -11.93
N ASP A 19 7.59 -2.47 -12.92
CA ASP A 19 6.92 -3.12 -14.05
C ASP A 19 7.94 -3.77 -15.02
N GLU A 20 7.42 -4.41 -16.07
CA GLU A 20 8.22 -5.05 -17.12
C GLU A 20 9.22 -4.12 -17.83
N ASN A 21 8.98 -2.81 -17.80
CA ASN A 21 9.84 -1.78 -18.38
C ASN A 21 10.82 -1.20 -17.35
N GLY A 22 10.87 -1.75 -16.14
CA GLY A 22 11.72 -1.26 -15.06
C GLY A 22 11.23 0.03 -14.41
N ARG A 23 9.96 0.42 -14.60
CA ARG A 23 9.38 1.63 -14.03
C ARG A 23 8.63 1.34 -12.72
N PHE A 24 8.70 2.27 -11.79
CA PHE A 24 7.99 2.18 -10.51
C PHE A 24 6.64 2.91 -10.61
N LYS A 25 5.57 2.17 -10.90
CA LYS A 25 4.20 2.67 -10.90
C LYS A 25 3.49 2.18 -9.65
N MET A 26 3.69 2.86 -8.53
CA MET A 26 3.29 2.35 -7.21
C MET A 26 2.04 3.02 -6.67
N MET A 27 1.20 2.23 -5.98
CA MET A 27 0.10 2.74 -5.17
C MET A 27 0.56 2.85 -3.71
N ALA A 28 0.26 3.98 -3.05
CA ALA A 28 0.54 4.17 -1.63
C ALA A 28 -0.74 4.34 -0.82
N ILE A 29 -0.99 3.40 0.09
CA ILE A 29 -2.15 3.37 0.98
C ILE A 29 -1.77 3.06 2.44
N ASP A 30 -0.61 3.52 2.89
CA ASP A 30 -0.10 3.34 4.24
C ASP A 30 -0.61 4.37 5.26
N GLN A 31 -1.45 5.31 4.83
CA GLN A 31 -1.94 6.39 5.70
C GLN A 31 -2.79 5.82 6.85
N ARG A 32 -2.48 6.23 8.08
CA ARG A 32 -3.20 5.83 9.30
C ARG A 32 -4.06 7.00 9.81
N GLY A 33 -3.46 7.90 10.61
CA GLY A 33 -4.19 8.99 11.25
C GLY A 33 -4.82 10.02 10.29
N SER A 34 -4.17 10.30 9.16
CA SER A 34 -4.74 11.19 8.13
C SER A 34 -5.98 10.57 7.45
N LEU A 35 -5.93 9.27 7.14
CA LEU A 35 -7.09 8.55 6.63
C LEU A 35 -8.24 8.54 7.64
N LYS A 36 -7.94 8.28 8.92
CA LYS A 36 -8.92 8.33 10.01
C LYS A 36 -9.66 9.67 10.06
N ARG A 37 -8.92 10.79 10.02
CA ARG A 37 -9.49 12.15 9.97
C ARG A 37 -10.31 12.40 8.70
N MET A 38 -9.88 11.86 7.56
CA MET A 38 -10.62 12.02 6.29
C MET A 38 -11.95 11.27 6.34
N LEU A 39 -11.96 10.03 6.81
CA LEU A 39 -13.18 9.24 6.97
C LEU A 39 -14.15 9.87 7.97
N ALA A 40 -13.65 10.39 9.09
CA ALA A 40 -14.46 11.08 10.10
C ALA A 40 -15.28 12.23 9.49
N LYS A 41 -14.63 13.07 8.67
CA LYS A 41 -15.29 14.18 7.95
C LYS A 41 -16.37 13.69 6.97
N VAL A 42 -16.10 12.63 6.21
CA VAL A 42 -17.05 12.08 5.23
C VAL A 42 -18.24 11.41 5.91
N LEU A 43 -18.02 10.79 7.07
CA LEU A 43 -19.04 10.10 7.84
C LEU A 43 -19.81 11.03 8.81
N SER A 44 -19.47 12.32 8.86
CA SER A 44 -19.99 13.28 9.84
C SER A 44 -19.86 12.80 11.29
N LYS A 45 -18.68 12.28 11.63
CA LYS A 45 -18.31 11.73 12.93
C LYS A 45 -17.05 12.38 13.47
N GLU A 46 -16.85 12.26 14.77
CA GLU A 46 -15.56 12.57 15.38
C GLU A 46 -14.51 11.52 14.98
N ALA A 47 -13.23 11.91 15.04
CA ALA A 47 -12.17 11.03 14.58
C ALA A 47 -12.12 9.74 15.39
N ASP A 48 -12.25 9.81 16.70
CA ASP A 48 -12.26 8.68 17.63
C ASP A 48 -13.39 7.68 17.38
N GLU A 49 -14.51 8.12 16.81
CA GLU A 49 -15.64 7.26 16.42
C GLU A 49 -15.37 6.43 15.15
N VAL A 50 -14.34 6.76 14.36
CA VAL A 50 -13.91 5.94 13.21
C VAL A 50 -13.24 4.67 13.73
N LYS A 51 -13.89 3.54 13.44
CA LYS A 51 -13.50 2.23 13.93
C LYS A 51 -12.38 1.64 13.07
N TYR A 52 -11.72 0.63 13.64
CA TYR A 52 -10.76 -0.19 12.92
C TYR A 52 -11.33 -0.71 11.59
N GLN A 53 -12.58 -1.19 11.62
CA GLN A 53 -13.23 -1.79 10.46
C GLN A 53 -13.43 -0.79 9.32
N ASP A 54 -13.75 0.48 9.62
CA ASP A 54 -13.93 1.52 8.60
C ASP A 54 -12.62 1.75 7.81
N LEU A 55 -11.49 1.78 8.52
CA LEU A 55 -10.15 1.91 7.92
C LEU A 55 -9.77 0.67 7.11
N ALA A 56 -10.00 -0.51 7.69
CA ALA A 56 -9.67 -1.79 7.07
C ALA A 56 -10.47 -2.00 5.77
N GLU A 57 -11.78 -1.73 5.79
CA GLU A 57 -12.67 -1.90 4.64
C GLU A 57 -12.33 -0.91 3.52
N PHE A 58 -12.05 0.35 3.87
CA PHE A 58 -11.61 1.34 2.90
C PHE A 58 -10.33 0.89 2.18
N LYS A 59 -9.30 0.49 2.94
CA LYS A 59 -8.02 0.05 2.37
C LYS A 59 -8.16 -1.23 1.53
N THR A 60 -9.00 -2.14 2.00
CA THR A 60 -9.32 -3.39 1.28
C THR A 60 -9.99 -3.10 -0.06
N THR A 61 -10.97 -2.20 -0.08
CA THR A 61 -11.70 -1.80 -1.28
C THR A 61 -10.77 -1.16 -2.30
N ILE A 62 -9.95 -0.19 -1.87
CA ILE A 62 -8.98 0.45 -2.75
C ILE A 62 -7.97 -0.57 -3.28
N THR A 63 -7.43 -1.45 -2.43
CA THR A 63 -6.47 -2.47 -2.85
C THR A 63 -7.07 -3.38 -3.92
N LYS A 64 -8.30 -3.88 -3.70
CA LYS A 64 -8.99 -4.75 -4.65
C LYS A 64 -9.18 -4.11 -6.02
N VAL A 65 -9.47 -2.80 -6.07
CA VAL A 65 -9.77 -2.10 -7.32
C VAL A 65 -8.50 -1.61 -8.01
N LEU A 66 -7.53 -1.06 -7.26
CA LEU A 66 -6.40 -0.32 -7.82
C LEU A 66 -5.09 -1.13 -7.89
N SER A 67 -4.91 -2.17 -7.07
CA SER A 67 -3.69 -2.99 -7.08
C SER A 67 -3.32 -3.53 -8.47
N PRO A 68 -4.26 -4.01 -9.33
CA PRO A 68 -3.94 -4.50 -10.68
C PRO A 68 -3.31 -3.46 -11.61
N TYR A 69 -3.48 -2.17 -11.32
CA TYR A 69 -2.94 -1.08 -12.14
C TYR A 69 -1.58 -0.59 -11.65
N SER A 70 -1.07 -1.15 -10.55
CA SER A 70 0.21 -0.79 -9.92
C SER A 70 1.27 -1.89 -10.07
N SER A 71 2.53 -1.50 -10.25
CA SER A 71 3.68 -2.41 -10.19
C SER A 71 3.98 -2.85 -8.76
N ALA A 72 3.70 -1.99 -7.77
CA ALA A 72 3.78 -2.33 -6.35
C ALA A 72 2.77 -1.55 -5.51
N THR A 73 2.43 -2.08 -4.34
CA THR A 73 1.61 -1.41 -3.33
C THR A 73 2.39 -1.21 -2.03
N LEU A 74 2.40 0.02 -1.52
CA LEU A 74 2.83 0.37 -0.16
C LEU A 74 1.62 0.40 0.76
N THR A 75 1.63 -0.39 1.83
CA THR A 75 0.53 -0.49 2.80
C THR A 75 1.05 -0.51 4.23
N ASP A 76 0.15 -0.25 5.18
CA ASP A 76 0.43 -0.38 6.60
C ASP A 76 0.16 -1.80 7.14
N PRO A 77 0.86 -2.23 8.21
CA PRO A 77 0.71 -3.54 8.81
C PRO A 77 -0.51 -3.67 9.75
N ILE A 78 -1.22 -2.59 10.06
CA ILE A 78 -2.28 -2.57 11.08
C ILE A 78 -3.66 -2.80 10.45
N TYR A 79 -4.00 -2.01 9.45
CA TYR A 79 -5.31 -1.98 8.79
C TYR A 79 -5.25 -2.56 7.38
N GLY A 80 -4.22 -2.23 6.61
CA GLY A 80 -4.12 -2.62 5.21
C GLY A 80 -3.71 -4.07 5.03
N TYR A 81 -2.47 -4.42 5.35
CA TYR A 81 -1.92 -5.76 5.09
C TYR A 81 -2.78 -6.92 5.62
N PRO A 82 -3.18 -6.98 6.91
CA PRO A 82 -3.91 -8.13 7.43
C PRO A 82 -5.29 -8.34 6.79
N ASN A 83 -5.94 -7.27 6.32
CA ASN A 83 -7.28 -7.35 5.72
C ASN A 83 -7.26 -7.46 4.19
N ALA A 84 -6.25 -6.85 3.56
CA ALA A 84 -6.17 -6.71 2.11
C ALA A 84 -5.27 -7.76 1.43
N ILE A 85 -4.53 -8.59 2.18
CA ILE A 85 -3.51 -9.50 1.63
C ILE A 85 -4.02 -10.37 0.47
N LYS A 86 -5.24 -10.88 0.58
CA LYS A 86 -5.86 -11.73 -0.45
C LYS A 86 -6.28 -11.00 -1.72
N TYR A 87 -6.26 -9.67 -1.72
CA TYR A 87 -6.69 -8.82 -2.84
C TYR A 87 -5.53 -8.14 -3.56
N PHE A 88 -4.28 -8.31 -3.09
CA PHE A 88 -3.13 -7.90 -3.88
C PHE A 88 -3.08 -8.69 -5.19
N SER A 89 -2.94 -7.98 -6.30
CA SER A 89 -2.84 -8.61 -7.60
C SER A 89 -1.58 -9.48 -7.68
N LYS A 90 -1.69 -10.64 -8.34
CA LYS A 90 -0.52 -11.49 -8.61
C LYS A 90 0.49 -10.69 -9.42
N GLY A 91 1.76 -10.79 -9.04
CA GLY A 91 2.86 -10.07 -9.70
C GLY A 91 3.02 -8.61 -9.29
N THR A 92 2.14 -8.05 -8.45
CA THR A 92 2.34 -6.73 -7.85
C THR A 92 3.26 -6.84 -6.64
N GLY A 93 4.33 -6.05 -6.62
CA GLY A 93 5.23 -5.95 -5.48
C GLY A 93 4.56 -5.38 -4.24
N LEU A 94 5.13 -5.66 -3.06
CA LEU A 94 4.60 -5.21 -1.78
C LEU A 94 5.67 -4.47 -0.97
N LEU A 95 5.30 -3.34 -0.40
CA LEU A 95 6.07 -2.59 0.59
C LEU A 95 5.23 -2.47 1.87
N LEU A 96 5.86 -2.70 3.01
CA LEU A 96 5.26 -2.49 4.32
C LEU A 96 5.94 -1.33 5.01
N CYS A 97 5.17 -0.34 5.47
CA CYS A 97 5.71 0.72 6.31
C CYS A 97 5.91 0.23 7.75
N SER A 98 6.93 0.77 8.42
CA SER A 98 7.13 0.66 9.86
C SER A 98 6.13 1.54 10.60
#